data_AF-A0AB39QVQ3-F1
#
_entry.id   AF-A0AB39QVQ3-F1
#
_cell.length_a   1.000
_cell.length_b   1.000
_cell.length_c   1.000
_cell.angle_alpha   90.00
_cell.angle_beta   90.00
_cell.angle_gamma   90.00
#
_symmetry.space_group_name_H-M   'P 1'
#
loop_
_entity.id
_entity.type
_entity.pdbx_description
1 polymer ?
#
loop_
_entity_poly.entity_id
_entity_poly.type
_entity_poly.pdbx_seq_one_letter_code
_entity_poly.pdbx_strand_id
1 'polypeptide(L)'
;MCSQPWQVEVVSGAPRERRAAALRAAHAEKRLSVDIPYSEEMYAQVQQERRAAFGVQMYGALGIGPDGSEVREAYQADSLRFYGAPHAAFLFVTGDGGTRLAAATSAATCRRCSWP
;
A
#
# COMPACT_ATOMS: atom_id res chain seq x y z
N MET A 1 -22.39 -10.87 12.92
CA MET A 1 -22.12 -9.44 13.12
C MET A 1 -21.21 -8.99 11.98
N CYS A 2 -21.73 -8.21 11.03
CA CYS A 2 -20.95 -7.73 9.89
C CYS A 2 -20.27 -6.41 10.29
N SER A 3 -19.17 -6.52 11.04
CA SER A 3 -18.26 -5.39 11.19
C SER A 3 -17.68 -5.13 9.80
N GLN A 4 -17.99 -4.01 9.17
CA GLN A 4 -17.27 -3.52 8.00
C GLN A 4 -16.17 -2.61 8.56
N PRO A 5 -15.00 -3.15 8.95
CA PRO A 5 -14.02 -2.38 9.73
C PRO A 5 -13.23 -1.38 8.88
N TRP A 6 -13.49 -1.33 7.57
CA TRP A 6 -12.78 -0.47 6.64
C TRP A 6 -13.34 0.95 6.69
N GLN A 7 -12.46 1.92 6.92
CA GLN A 7 -12.71 3.33 6.70
C GLN A 7 -11.87 3.77 5.50
N VAL A 8 -12.51 4.33 4.48
CA VAL A 8 -11.82 4.74 3.24
C VAL A 8 -11.83 6.25 3.11
N GLU A 9 -10.66 6.86 3.04
CA GLU A 9 -10.53 8.27 2.65
C GLU A 9 -10.07 8.38 1.20
N VAL A 10 -10.91 8.95 0.35
CA VAL A 10 -10.57 9.22 -1.05
C VAL A 10 -10.18 10.69 -1.19
N VAL A 11 -9.02 10.93 -1.81
CA VAL A 11 -8.53 12.28 -2.11
C VAL A 11 -8.38 12.50 -3.61
N SER A 12 -8.72 13.71 -4.05
CA SER A 12 -8.74 14.14 -5.44
C SER A 12 -8.25 15.60 -5.52
N GLY A 13 -7.74 16.04 -6.67
CA GLY A 13 -7.39 17.45 -6.91
C GLY A 13 -6.40 18.02 -5.89
N ALA A 14 -6.64 19.25 -5.41
CA ALA A 14 -5.72 19.94 -4.49
C ALA A 14 -5.41 19.19 -3.18
N PRO A 15 -6.39 18.57 -2.47
CA PRO A 15 -6.10 17.68 -1.34
C PRO A 15 -5.13 16.55 -1.66
N ARG A 16 -5.25 15.92 -2.84
CA ARG A 16 -4.35 14.86 -3.31
C ARG A 16 -2.94 15.39 -3.50
N GLU A 17 -2.77 16.54 -4.16
CA GLU A 17 -1.45 17.15 -4.35
C GLU A 17 -0.78 17.51 -3.01
N ARG A 18 -1.53 18.07 -2.06
CA ARG A 18 -1.00 18.35 -0.71
C ARG A 18 -0.55 17.09 0.01
N ARG A 19 -1.32 16.00 -0.10
CA ARG A 19 -0.99 14.72 0.54
C ARG A 19 0.24 14.07 -0.09
N ALA A 20 0.36 14.10 -1.42
CA ALA A 20 1.57 13.66 -2.12
C ALA A 20 2.81 14.46 -1.70
N ALA A 21 2.71 15.79 -1.62
CA ALA A 21 3.82 16.64 -1.17
C ALA A 21 4.26 16.32 0.27
N ALA A 22 3.31 16.14 1.19
CA ALA A 22 3.59 15.78 2.58
C ALA A 22 4.30 14.41 2.69
N LEU A 23 3.84 13.40 1.94
CA LEU A 23 4.46 12.07 1.92
C LEU A 23 5.90 12.12 1.38
N ARG A 24 6.13 12.89 0.31
CA ARG A 24 7.48 13.07 -0.25
C ARG A 24 8.43 13.79 0.71
N ALA A 25 7.95 14.83 1.39
CA ALA A 25 8.73 15.51 2.43
C ALA A 25 9.09 14.56 3.58
N ALA A 26 8.11 13.78 4.07
CA ALA A 26 8.35 12.76 5.09
C ALA A 26 9.38 11.71 4.66
N HIS A 27 9.32 11.25 3.41
CA HIS A 27 10.27 10.31 2.85
C HIS A 27 11.69 10.89 2.76
N ALA A 28 11.84 12.14 2.28
CA ALA A 28 13.13 12.83 2.22
C ALA A 28 13.76 13.01 3.62
N GLU A 29 12.94 13.27 4.63
CA GLU A 29 13.36 13.36 6.03
C GLU A 29 13.53 11.99 6.72
N LYS A 30 13.29 10.88 6.01
CA LYS A 30 13.31 9.51 6.54
C LYS A 30 12.40 9.32 7.77
N ARG A 31 11.31 10.10 7.87
CA ARG A 31 10.29 9.94 8.91
C ARG A 31 9.33 8.82 8.53
N LEU A 32 9.53 7.66 9.16
CA LEU A 32 8.65 6.51 9.05
C LEU A 32 7.67 6.48 10.23
N SER A 33 6.37 6.52 9.93
CA SER A 33 5.28 6.38 10.91
C SER A 33 4.34 5.26 10.45
N VAL A 34 4.85 4.02 10.51
CA VAL A 34 4.10 2.84 10.06
C VAL A 34 3.30 2.28 11.24
N ASP A 35 1.99 2.17 11.08
CA ASP A 35 1.10 1.66 12.12
C ASP A 35 1.25 0.14 12.34
N ILE A 36 1.60 -0.61 11.28
CA ILE A 36 1.82 -2.06 11.31
C ILE A 36 3.29 -2.34 11.02
N PRO A 37 4.07 -2.86 11.99
CA PRO A 37 5.49 -3.09 11.80
C PRO A 37 5.74 -4.12 10.69
N TYR A 38 6.78 -3.88 9.90
CA TYR A 38 7.20 -4.77 8.83
C TYR A 38 8.30 -5.71 9.33
N SER A 39 8.19 -7.01 9.05
CA SER A 39 9.25 -8.01 9.24
C SER A 39 9.33 -8.95 8.02
N GLU A 40 10.55 -9.29 7.59
CA GLU A 40 10.78 -10.31 6.55
C GLU A 40 10.28 -11.69 6.98
N GLU A 41 10.24 -11.95 8.29
CA GLU A 41 9.76 -13.22 8.86
C GLU A 41 8.25 -13.43 8.63
N MET A 42 7.51 -12.39 8.22
CA MET A 42 6.10 -12.51 7.85
C MET A 42 5.91 -13.32 6.56
N TYR A 43 6.96 -13.52 5.76
CA TYR A 43 6.89 -14.25 4.51
C TYR A 43 7.47 -15.66 4.66
N ALA A 44 6.68 -16.67 4.28
CA ALA A 44 7.21 -18.01 4.06
C ALA A 44 8.23 -18.00 2.91
N GLN A 45 9.16 -18.96 2.88
CA GLN A 45 10.21 -19.02 1.87
C GLN A 45 9.68 -18.91 0.42
N VAL A 46 8.60 -19.63 0.10
CA VAL A 46 7.97 -19.55 -1.23
C VAL A 46 7.42 -18.16 -1.57
N GLN A 47 7.00 -17.37 -0.56
CA GLN A 47 6.54 -16.00 -0.75
C GLN A 47 7.72 -15.05 -0.95
N GLN A 48 8.83 -15.28 -0.26
CA GLN A 48 10.08 -14.53 -0.47
C GLN A 48 10.61 -14.74 -1.89
N GLU A 49 10.65 -15.99 -2.37
CA GLU A 49 11.05 -16.32 -3.76
C GLU A 49 10.17 -15.61 -4.79
N ARG A 50 8.85 -15.60 -4.60
CA ARG A 50 7.91 -14.89 -5.47
C ARG A 50 8.13 -13.38 -5.46
N ARG A 51 8.38 -12.80 -4.28
CA ARG A 51 8.66 -11.36 -4.13
C ARG A 51 9.95 -10.96 -4.83
N ALA A 52 11.00 -11.78 -4.71
CA ALA A 52 12.27 -11.56 -5.42
C ALA A 52 12.08 -11.62 -6.94
N ALA A 53 11.39 -12.66 -7.44
CA ALA A 53 11.10 -12.80 -8.87
C ALA A 53 10.26 -11.62 -9.41
N PHE A 54 9.26 -11.17 -8.65
CA PHE A 54 8.47 -9.98 -8.99
C PHE A 54 9.33 -8.72 -9.07
N GLY A 55 10.23 -8.50 -8.10
CA GLY A 55 11.15 -7.37 -8.11
C GLY A 55 12.03 -7.35 -9.36
N VAL A 56 12.59 -8.49 -9.77
CA VAL A 56 13.38 -8.62 -11.00
C VAL A 56 12.56 -8.24 -12.24
N GLN A 57 11.34 -8.76 -12.35
CA GLN A 57 10.46 -8.47 -13.49
C GLN A 57 10.03 -6.99 -13.53
N MET A 58 9.62 -6.44 -12.39
CA MET A 58 9.15 -5.06 -12.28
C MET A 58 10.27 -4.07 -12.60
N TYR A 59 11.44 -4.21 -11.98
CA TYR A 59 12.57 -3.31 -12.24
C TYR A 59 13.14 -3.51 -13.65
N GLY A 60 13.17 -4.74 -14.15
CA GLY A 60 13.57 -5.04 -15.53
C GLY A 60 12.66 -4.33 -16.56
N ALA A 61 11.35 -4.33 -16.34
CA ALA A 61 10.39 -3.62 -17.19
C ALA A 61 10.56 -2.10 -17.15
N LEU A 62 11.04 -1.55 -16.03
CA LEU A 62 11.35 -0.12 -15.87
C LEU A 62 12.75 0.25 -16.38
N GLY A 63 13.53 -0.72 -16.89
CA GLY A 63 14.93 -0.50 -17.30
C GLY A 63 15.88 -0.23 -16.13
N ILE A 64 15.47 -0.55 -14.90
CA ILE A 64 16.24 -0.31 -13.68
C ILE A 64 17.11 -1.53 -13.41
N GLY A 65 18.41 -1.37 -13.66
CA GLY A 65 19.41 -2.43 -13.43
C GLY A 65 19.62 -2.79 -11.94
N PRO A 66 20.34 -3.90 -11.68
CA PRO A 66 20.69 -4.35 -10.33
C PRO A 66 21.39 -3.27 -9.48
N ASP A 67 22.25 -2.48 -10.11
CA ASP A 67 23.11 -1.47 -9.46
C ASP A 67 22.51 -0.06 -9.42
N GLY A 68 21.30 0.13 -9.96
CA GLY A 68 20.64 1.43 -10.08
C GLY A 68 19.99 1.91 -8.77
N SER A 69 20.72 1.95 -7.65
CA SER A 69 20.20 2.36 -6.34
C SER A 69 19.54 3.74 -6.39
N GLU A 70 20.21 4.74 -6.98
CA GLU A 70 19.66 6.10 -7.11
C GLU A 70 18.40 6.15 -7.99
N VAL A 71 18.37 5.39 -9.08
CA VAL A 71 17.21 5.29 -9.97
C VAL A 71 16.03 4.61 -9.25
N ARG A 72 16.30 3.60 -8.42
CA ARG A 72 15.30 2.95 -7.56
C ARG A 72 14.76 3.90 -6.51
N GLU A 73 15.62 4.69 -5.88
CA GLU A 73 15.20 5.69 -4.90
C GLU A 73 14.34 6.77 -5.55
N ALA A 74 14.72 7.26 -6.73
CA ALA A 74 13.92 8.21 -7.49
C ALA A 74 12.55 7.63 -7.86
N TYR A 75 12.50 6.37 -8.32
CA TYR A 75 11.24 5.67 -8.61
C TYR A 75 10.36 5.51 -7.36
N GLN A 76 10.96 5.14 -6.22
CA GLN A 76 10.23 5.06 -4.95
C GLN A 76 9.69 6.42 -4.52
N ALA A 77 10.47 7.48 -4.65
CA ALA A 77 10.02 8.83 -4.33
C ALA A 77 8.88 9.31 -5.26
N ASP A 78 8.90 8.92 -6.54
CA ASP A 78 7.82 9.24 -7.48
C ASP A 78 6.54 8.42 -7.20
N SER A 79 6.68 7.19 -6.68
CA SER A 79 5.52 6.38 -6.26
C SER A 79 4.65 7.07 -5.21
N LEU A 80 5.24 7.95 -4.38
CA LEU A 80 4.54 8.77 -3.39
C LEU A 80 3.70 9.90 -4.01
N ARG A 81 3.86 10.14 -5.32
CA ARG A 81 2.94 10.94 -6.15
C ARG A 81 1.86 10.06 -6.79
N PHE A 82 1.59 8.89 -6.23
CA PHE A 82 0.55 7.94 -6.67
C PHE A 82 0.67 7.57 -8.15
N TYR A 83 1.89 7.50 -8.69
CA TYR A 83 2.16 7.29 -10.12
C TYR A 83 1.41 8.25 -11.07
N GLY A 84 1.10 9.46 -10.59
CA GLY A 84 0.34 10.46 -11.35
C GLY A 84 -1.18 10.23 -11.38
N ALA A 85 -1.72 9.25 -10.65
CA ALA A 85 -3.17 9.00 -10.62
C ALA A 85 -3.97 10.22 -10.10
N PRO A 86 -5.13 10.55 -10.70
CA PRO A 86 -5.93 11.72 -10.30
C PRO A 86 -6.60 11.56 -8.93
N HIS A 87 -6.73 10.32 -8.47
CA HIS A 87 -7.36 9.94 -7.21
C HIS A 87 -6.46 8.98 -6.43
N ALA A 88 -6.51 9.05 -5.11
CA ALA A 88 -5.90 8.07 -4.22
C ALA A 88 -6.88 7.71 -3.09
N ALA A 89 -6.93 6.43 -2.72
CA ALA A 89 -7.75 5.92 -1.64
C ALA A 89 -6.86 5.40 -0.50
N PHE A 90 -7.06 5.91 0.70
CA PHE A 90 -6.39 5.46 1.92
C PHE A 90 -7.36 4.56 2.69
N LEU A 91 -6.95 3.31 2.90
CA LEU A 91 -7.74 2.34 3.63
C LEU A 91 -7.23 2.29 5.06
N PHE A 92 -8.08 2.75 5.97
CA PHE A 92 -7.87 2.70 7.41
C PHE A 92 -8.67 1.54 7.99
N VAL A 93 -8.14 1.00 9.07
CA VAL A 93 -8.71 -0.12 9.79
C VAL A 93 -8.68 0.22 11.27
N THR A 94 -9.82 0.08 11.95
CA THR A 94 -9.88 0.22 13.41
C THR A 94 -9.67 -1.13 14.09
N GLY A 95 -8.59 -1.28 14.86
CA GLY A 95 -8.28 -2.51 15.62
C GLY A 95 -6.77 -2.80 15.71
N ASP A 96 -6.41 -3.85 16.44
CA ASP A 96 -5.02 -4.32 16.65
C ASP A 96 -4.40 -5.02 15.42
N GLY A 97 -5.05 -4.95 14.25
CA GLY A 97 -4.57 -5.61 13.03
C GLY A 97 -4.53 -7.14 13.11
N GLY A 98 -5.14 -7.75 14.14
CA GLY A 98 -5.16 -9.20 14.33
C GLY A 98 -5.82 -9.97 13.19
N THR A 99 -5.60 -11.28 13.14
CA THR A 99 -6.01 -12.25 12.09
C THR A 99 -7.47 -12.12 11.62
N ARG A 100 -8.33 -11.55 12.47
CA ARG A 100 -9.76 -11.31 12.19
C ARG A 100 -10.01 -10.25 11.11
N LEU A 101 -9.06 -9.33 10.90
CA LEU A 101 -9.19 -8.21 9.97
C LEU A 101 -8.74 -8.55 8.53
N ALA A 102 -7.77 -9.45 8.40
CA ALA A 102 -7.34 -10.01 7.10
C ALA A 102 -8.41 -10.91 6.45
N ALA A 103 -9.27 -11.56 7.24
CA ALA A 103 -10.34 -12.42 6.73
C ALA A 103 -11.58 -11.64 6.24
N ALA A 104 -11.83 -10.43 6.77
CA ALA A 104 -13.00 -9.63 6.40
C ALA A 104 -12.82 -8.87 5.07
N THR A 105 -11.59 -8.72 4.58
CA THR A 105 -11.25 -8.04 3.32
C THR A 105 -11.37 -8.94 2.08
N SER A 106 -11.44 -10.27 2.25
CA SER A 106 -11.55 -11.23 1.13
C SER A 106 -12.96 -11.78 0.88
N ALA A 107 -13.96 -11.45 1.72
CA ALA A 107 -15.32 -11.98 1.61
C ALA A 107 -16.37 -10.90 1.30
N ALA A 108 -16.18 -10.15 0.21
CA ALA A 108 -17.26 -9.35 -0.36
C ALA A 108 -18.22 -10.24 -1.17
N THR A 109 -19.13 -10.93 -0.48
CA THR A 109 -20.40 -11.37 -1.08
C THR A 109 -21.51 -11.22 -0.04
N CYS A 110 -21.88 -9.98 0.27
CA CYS A 110 -23.16 -9.71 0.91
C CYS A 110 -24.26 -9.84 -0.16
N ARG A 111 -24.77 -11.06 -0.36
CA ARG A 111 -26.05 -11.30 -1.03
C ARG A 111 -27.14 -11.30 0.04
N ARG A 112 -28.21 -10.56 -0.23
CA ARG A 112 -29.49 -10.45 0.50
C ARG A 112 -29.51 -9.49 1.70
N CYS A 113 -29.75 -8.22 1.38
CA CYS A 113 -30.87 -7.52 2.01
C CYS A 113 -32.16 -8.28 1.67
N SER A 114 -32.76 -8.92 2.68
CA SER A 114 -34.19 -9.24 2.68
C SER A 114 -34.63 -9.31 4.14
N TRP A 115 -35.29 -8.27 4.62
CA TRP A 115 -36.17 -8.36 5.78
C TRP A 115 -37.39 -7.47 5.49
N PRO A 116 -38.62 -7.92 5.80
CA PRO A 116 -39.76 -7.02 5.96
C PRO A 116 -39.59 -6.14 7.20
#